data_AF-A0A2S8GAL4-F1
#
_entry.id   AF-A0A2S8GAL4-F1
#
_cell.length_a   1.000
_cell.length_b   1.000
_cell.length_c   1.000
_cell.angle_alpha   90.00
_cell.angle_beta   90.00
_cell.angle_gamma   90.00
#
_symmetry.space_group_name_H-M   'P 1'
#
loop_
_entity.id
_entity.type
_entity.pdbx_description
1 polymer ?
#
loop_
_entity_poly.entity_id
_entity_poly.type
_entity_poly.pdbx_seq_one_letter_code
_entity_poly.pdbx_strand_id
1 'polypeptide(L)'
;MSCQDSNCVTAIAEKVDAPDQPLPAVARRNGWLLLTPIPTVVVLLLAPAELPAWERMWLLAVAIYLGCKWLTWMDCSVRSTFSRNVAYWLLWPGLDAAAFLTLDSPATIAAPTVGEWILAAVKTILGAVLFGTAIRLADLPAALAVGWLGMLGMILLLHFGLFHLLSCWWRSRGVNAVPLMNFPSAARSVSDFWGRRWNSAFRDLTHRFLFRPLAGRIGPVWAVMCGFLFSGLVHDFVISYPAGGGYGWPTAYFLLQGSAIVLERSSLGKQGSLHRGWRGRTLAAVVLVAPIAWLFHHWFVENVVVPMLLALKEVG
;
A
#
# COMPACT_ATOMS: atom_id res chain seq x y z
N MET A 1 32.15 -21.98 51.39
CA MET A 1 31.67 -20.60 51.12
C MET A 1 31.72 -20.41 49.61
N SER A 2 30.59 -20.66 48.95
CA SER A 2 29.65 -19.63 48.43
C SER A 2 30.14 -19.12 47.07
N CYS A 3 29.63 -19.60 45.93
CA CYS A 3 28.27 -19.43 45.38
C CYS A 3 27.97 -17.95 45.07
N GLN A 4 27.95 -17.63 43.76
CA GLN A 4 27.07 -16.70 43.03
C GLN A 4 27.85 -16.01 41.92
N ASP A 5 27.80 -16.58 40.71
CA ASP A 5 27.93 -15.85 39.43
C ASP A 5 27.36 -16.65 38.24
N SER A 6 26.78 -17.83 38.49
CA SER A 6 26.12 -18.67 37.49
C SER A 6 24.74 -18.18 37.05
N ASN A 7 24.19 -17.14 37.68
CA ASN A 7 22.80 -16.70 37.48
C ASN A 7 22.63 -15.58 36.44
N CYS A 8 23.72 -14.95 35.97
CA CYS A 8 23.60 -13.85 35.00
C CYS A 8 23.56 -14.35 33.55
N VAL A 9 24.23 -15.47 33.24
CA VAL A 9 24.29 -16.02 31.88
C VAL A 9 23.04 -16.85 31.53
N THR A 10 22.48 -17.57 32.50
CA THR A 10 21.22 -18.31 32.32
C THR A 10 20.01 -17.38 32.15
N ALA A 11 19.99 -16.21 32.80
CA ALA A 11 18.89 -15.25 32.68
C ALA A 11 18.78 -14.58 31.29
N ILE A 12 19.86 -14.58 30.49
CA ILE A 12 19.85 -14.06 29.11
C ILE A 12 19.46 -15.16 28.12
N ALA A 13 19.87 -16.40 28.35
CA ALA A 13 19.50 -17.54 27.51
C ALA A 13 18.00 -17.86 27.59
N GLU A 14 17.39 -17.72 28.78
CA GLU A 14 15.96 -18.02 28.98
C GLU A 14 15.03 -16.99 28.30
N LYS A 15 15.53 -15.80 27.94
CA LYS A 15 14.77 -14.77 27.23
C LYS A 15 14.83 -14.88 25.71
N VAL A 16 15.74 -15.72 25.19
CA VAL A 16 15.91 -15.97 23.74
C VAL A 16 15.14 -17.23 23.30
N ASP A 17 14.90 -18.17 24.22
CA ASP A 17 14.18 -19.43 23.96
C ASP A 17 12.73 -19.47 24.49
N ALA A 18 12.17 -18.33 24.92
CA ALA A 18 10.74 -18.28 25.19
C ALA A 18 9.97 -18.45 23.87
N PRO A 19 9.17 -19.52 23.68
CA PRO A 19 8.30 -19.61 22.52
C PRO A 19 7.42 -18.36 22.51
N ASP A 20 7.40 -17.65 21.38
CA ASP A 20 6.49 -16.54 21.14
C ASP A 20 5.13 -16.92 21.74
N GLN A 21 4.71 -16.16 22.77
CA GLN A 21 3.35 -16.25 23.30
C GLN A 21 2.43 -16.28 22.08
N PRO A 22 1.61 -17.33 21.90
CA PRO A 22 0.74 -17.37 20.74
C PRO A 22 -0.17 -16.14 20.82
N LEU A 23 0.08 -15.18 19.93
CA LEU A 23 -0.78 -14.03 19.75
C LEU A 23 -2.23 -14.55 19.67
N PRO A 24 -3.17 -13.92 20.39
CA PRO A 24 -4.52 -14.45 20.57
C PRO A 24 -5.06 -14.90 19.22
N ALA A 25 -5.46 -16.17 19.18
CA ALA A 25 -5.87 -16.86 17.96
C ALA A 25 -6.82 -15.96 17.18
N VAL A 26 -6.36 -15.47 16.02
CA VAL A 26 -7.20 -14.77 15.06
C VAL A 26 -8.40 -15.67 14.84
N ALA A 27 -9.57 -15.22 15.31
CA ALA A 27 -10.77 -16.01 15.31
C ALA A 27 -10.99 -16.53 13.89
N ARG A 28 -10.86 -17.85 13.75
CA ARG A 28 -11.21 -18.58 12.53
C ARG A 28 -12.62 -18.21 12.12
N ARG A 29 -12.77 -17.31 11.17
CA ARG A 29 -13.96 -17.26 10.33
C ARG A 29 -13.45 -17.15 8.90
N ASN A 30 -13.66 -18.21 8.13
CA ASN A 30 -13.30 -18.25 6.71
C ASN A 30 -14.33 -17.51 5.83
N GLY A 31 -15.34 -16.84 6.42
CA GLY A 31 -16.43 -16.17 5.71
C GLY A 31 -16.14 -14.72 5.26
N TRP A 32 -15.04 -14.10 5.72
CA TRP A 32 -14.78 -12.67 5.47
C TRP A 32 -14.10 -12.39 4.12
N LEU A 33 -13.40 -13.37 3.56
CA LEU A 33 -12.81 -13.30 2.21
C LEU A 33 -13.89 -13.14 1.12
N LEU A 34 -15.16 -13.46 1.43
CA LEU A 34 -16.33 -13.27 0.56
C LEU A 34 -17.05 -11.92 0.77
N LEU A 35 -16.72 -11.16 1.83
CA LEU A 35 -17.36 -9.86 2.12
C LEU A 35 -16.65 -8.68 1.42
N THR A 36 -15.35 -8.79 1.14
CA THR A 36 -14.59 -7.80 0.35
C THR A 36 -15.05 -7.63 -1.11
N PRO A 37 -15.51 -8.67 -1.85
CA PRO A 37 -16.02 -8.46 -3.20
C PRO A 37 -17.44 -7.86 -3.25
N ILE A 38 -18.21 -7.81 -2.17
CA ILE A 38 -19.61 -7.34 -2.22
C ILE A 38 -19.71 -5.88 -2.67
N PRO A 39 -18.97 -4.90 -2.10
CA PRO A 39 -19.01 -3.52 -2.61
C PRO A 39 -18.59 -3.44 -4.08
N THR A 40 -17.60 -4.23 -4.48
CA THR A 40 -17.10 -4.28 -5.85
C THR A 40 -18.12 -4.85 -6.83
N VAL A 41 -18.80 -5.94 -6.46
CA VAL A 41 -19.86 -6.58 -7.25
C VAL A 41 -21.09 -5.67 -7.35
N VAL A 42 -21.46 -5.02 -6.26
CA VAL A 42 -22.55 -4.03 -6.24
C VAL A 42 -22.24 -2.87 -7.20
N VAL A 43 -21.00 -2.36 -7.19
CA VAL A 43 -20.57 -1.36 -8.16
C VAL A 43 -20.69 -1.87 -9.58
N LEU A 44 -20.22 -3.07 -9.89
CA LEU A 44 -20.34 -3.63 -11.25
C LEU A 44 -21.79 -3.80 -11.72
N LEU A 45 -22.71 -4.12 -10.80
CA LEU A 45 -24.11 -4.37 -11.13
C LEU A 45 -24.97 -3.10 -11.18
N LEU A 46 -24.64 -2.08 -10.38
CA LEU A 46 -25.46 -0.87 -10.22
C LEU A 46 -24.87 0.36 -10.90
N ALA A 47 -23.57 0.35 -11.26
CA ALA A 47 -22.95 1.45 -11.98
C ALA A 47 -23.59 1.62 -13.37
N PRO A 48 -24.04 2.84 -13.75
CA PRO A 48 -24.53 3.12 -15.08
C PRO A 48 -23.56 2.63 -16.17
N ALA A 49 -24.10 2.02 -17.23
CA ALA A 49 -23.30 1.49 -18.33
C ALA A 49 -22.46 2.59 -19.01
N GLU A 50 -22.97 3.81 -19.05
CA GLU A 50 -22.38 4.99 -19.72
C GLU A 50 -21.39 5.79 -18.85
N LEU A 51 -21.04 5.31 -17.65
CA LEU A 51 -20.05 5.98 -16.79
C LEU A 51 -18.72 6.18 -17.53
N PRO A 52 -18.17 7.42 -17.56
CA PRO A 52 -16.82 7.67 -18.05
C PRO A 52 -15.80 6.74 -17.39
N ALA A 53 -14.81 6.31 -18.16
CA ALA A 53 -13.82 5.33 -17.72
C ALA A 53 -13.11 5.73 -16.41
N TRP A 54 -12.82 7.02 -16.24
CA TRP A 54 -12.18 7.54 -15.02
C TRP A 54 -13.08 7.51 -13.80
N GLU A 55 -14.37 7.83 -13.93
CA GLU A 55 -15.33 7.72 -12.83
C GLU A 55 -15.50 6.26 -12.40
N ARG A 56 -15.58 5.35 -13.37
CA ARG A 56 -15.64 3.90 -13.12
C ARG A 56 -14.40 3.41 -12.38
N MET A 57 -13.20 3.84 -12.81
CA MET A 57 -11.93 3.49 -12.14
C MET A 57 -11.94 3.94 -10.68
N TRP A 58 -12.33 5.20 -10.41
CA TRP A 58 -12.41 5.72 -9.04
C TRP A 58 -13.47 5.00 -8.21
N LEU A 59 -14.65 4.71 -8.78
CA LEU A 59 -15.71 4.00 -8.09
C LEU A 59 -15.25 2.59 -7.67
N LEU A 60 -14.57 1.87 -8.55
CA LEU A 60 -13.97 0.56 -8.24
C LEU A 60 -12.88 0.69 -7.16
N ALA A 61 -11.96 1.65 -7.30
CA ALA A 61 -10.90 1.88 -6.34
C ALA A 61 -11.45 2.20 -4.93
N VAL A 62 -12.44 3.10 -4.83
CA VAL A 62 -13.11 3.47 -3.58
C VAL A 62 -13.87 2.28 -3.00
N ALA A 63 -14.56 1.49 -3.81
CA ALA A 63 -15.31 0.33 -3.33
C ALA A 63 -14.39 -0.75 -2.74
N ILE A 64 -13.30 -1.07 -3.42
CA ILE A 64 -12.28 -2.01 -2.91
C ILE A 64 -11.66 -1.45 -1.62
N TYR A 65 -11.31 -0.16 -1.60
CA TYR A 65 -10.77 0.50 -0.43
C TYR A 65 -11.71 0.43 0.79
N LEU A 66 -13.00 0.75 0.61
CA LEU A 66 -14.01 0.65 1.65
C LEU A 66 -14.24 -0.79 2.11
N GLY A 67 -14.17 -1.76 1.18
CA GLY A 67 -14.20 -3.19 1.51
C GLY A 67 -13.02 -3.61 2.40
N CYS A 68 -11.80 -3.13 2.10
CA CYS A 68 -10.62 -3.36 2.93
C CYS A 68 -10.74 -2.69 4.32
N LYS A 69 -11.28 -1.47 4.38
CA LYS A 69 -11.57 -0.78 5.65
C LYS A 69 -12.60 -1.53 6.48
N TRP A 70 -13.66 -2.01 5.85
CA TRP A 70 -14.70 -2.80 6.51
C TRP A 70 -14.12 -4.07 7.11
N LEU A 71 -13.32 -4.80 6.32
CA LEU A 71 -12.67 -6.04 6.78
C LEU A 71 -11.81 -5.81 8.02
N THR A 72 -10.97 -4.76 8.00
CA THR A 72 -10.05 -4.45 9.11
C THR A 72 -10.77 -3.91 10.34
N TRP A 73 -11.82 -3.11 10.12
CA TRP A 73 -12.67 -2.59 11.18
C TRP A 73 -13.43 -3.69 11.91
N MET A 74 -14.01 -4.64 11.18
CA MET A 74 -14.78 -5.73 11.78
C MET A 74 -13.91 -6.81 12.45
N ASP A 75 -12.66 -7.00 12.01
CA ASP A 75 -11.68 -7.87 12.66
C ASP A 75 -11.02 -7.19 13.88
N CYS A 76 -11.41 -5.95 14.19
CA CYS A 76 -10.89 -5.17 15.30
C CYS A 76 -11.72 -5.38 16.57
N SER A 77 -11.07 -5.77 17.67
CA SER A 77 -11.70 -5.97 18.98
C SER A 77 -11.20 -5.01 20.07
N VAL A 78 -10.53 -3.92 19.68
CA VAL A 78 -9.96 -2.94 20.63
C VAL A 78 -11.02 -2.01 21.19
N ARG A 79 -10.81 -1.52 22.42
CA ARG A 79 -11.64 -0.46 23.00
C ARG A 79 -11.48 0.82 22.17
N SER A 80 -12.61 1.40 21.74
CA SER A 80 -12.65 2.61 20.93
C SER A 80 -13.86 3.50 21.27
N THR A 81 -13.88 4.73 20.78
CA THR A 81 -15.02 5.65 20.90
C THR A 81 -15.78 5.78 19.58
N PHE A 82 -17.04 6.21 19.61
CA PHE A 82 -17.80 6.52 18.38
C PHE A 82 -17.05 7.53 17.48
N SER A 83 -16.50 8.59 18.07
CA SER A 83 -15.72 9.60 17.33
C SER A 83 -14.46 9.02 16.67
N ARG A 84 -13.75 8.08 17.32
CA ARG A 84 -12.61 7.35 16.74
C ARG A 84 -13.01 6.52 15.53
N ASN A 85 -14.17 5.87 15.61
CA ASN A 85 -14.70 5.07 14.51
C ASN A 85 -15.04 5.96 13.30
N VAL A 86 -15.76 7.07 13.51
CA VAL A 86 -16.07 8.03 12.44
C VAL A 86 -14.79 8.60 11.83
N ALA A 87 -13.81 8.98 12.68
CA ALA A 87 -12.51 9.47 12.22
C ALA A 87 -11.72 8.43 11.42
N TYR A 88 -11.74 7.16 11.83
CA TYR A 88 -11.10 6.08 11.08
C TYR A 88 -11.68 6.02 9.67
N TRP A 89 -13.00 6.04 9.54
CA TRP A 89 -13.69 5.95 8.25
C TRP A 89 -13.43 7.15 7.35
N LEU A 90 -13.55 8.37 7.87
CA LEU A 90 -13.59 9.59 7.05
C LEU A 90 -12.27 10.37 6.97
N LEU A 91 -11.40 10.25 7.98
CA LEU A 91 -10.27 11.17 8.18
C LEU A 91 -8.90 10.47 8.22
N TRP A 92 -8.86 9.15 8.05
CA TRP A 92 -7.62 8.39 7.98
C TRP A 92 -7.61 7.42 6.80
N PRO A 93 -6.66 7.56 5.84
CA PRO A 93 -6.59 6.67 4.69
C PRO A 93 -6.07 5.27 5.02
N GLY A 94 -5.43 5.04 6.17
CA GLY A 94 -4.83 3.74 6.51
C GLY A 94 -5.83 2.62 6.78
N LEU A 95 -5.32 1.38 6.79
CA LEU A 95 -6.11 0.14 6.92
C LEU A 95 -5.81 -0.64 8.20
N ASP A 96 -5.04 -0.10 9.14
CA ASP A 96 -4.83 -0.72 10.45
C ASP A 96 -5.82 -0.14 11.48
N ALA A 97 -7.02 -0.74 11.53
CA ALA A 97 -8.06 -0.33 12.47
C ALA A 97 -7.61 -0.49 13.93
N ALA A 98 -6.89 -1.56 14.27
CA ALA A 98 -6.45 -1.80 15.64
C ALA A 98 -5.47 -0.72 16.11
N ALA A 99 -4.48 -0.36 15.29
CA ALA A 99 -3.54 0.70 15.60
C ALA A 99 -4.23 2.08 15.74
N PHE A 100 -5.21 2.37 14.87
CA PHE A 100 -5.86 3.68 14.86
C PHE A 100 -6.92 3.86 15.97
N LEU A 101 -7.67 2.80 16.28
CA LEU A 101 -8.84 2.86 17.18
C LEU A 101 -8.50 2.63 18.64
N THR A 102 -7.39 1.95 18.94
CA THR A 102 -7.02 1.59 20.31
C THR A 102 -6.82 2.84 21.19
N LEU A 103 -7.48 2.85 22.34
CA LEU A 103 -7.28 3.87 23.38
C LEU A 103 -6.20 3.47 24.39
N ASP A 104 -5.91 2.17 24.48
CA ASP A 104 -5.05 1.59 25.51
C ASP A 104 -3.61 1.42 25.03
N SER A 105 -3.18 2.17 24.00
CA SER A 105 -1.92 1.93 23.31
C SER A 105 -0.73 2.11 24.26
N PRO A 106 0.01 1.04 24.62
CA PRO A 106 1.15 1.13 25.54
C PRO A 106 2.41 1.66 24.85
N ALA A 107 2.39 1.79 23.53
CA ALA A 107 3.53 2.26 22.74
C ALA A 107 3.60 3.80 22.75
N THR A 108 4.79 4.33 23.03
CA THR A 108 5.07 5.76 22.82
C THR A 108 4.93 6.09 21.34
N ILE A 109 3.87 6.79 21.00
CA ILE A 109 3.64 7.24 19.62
C ILE A 109 4.62 8.39 19.37
N ALA A 110 5.62 8.13 18.53
CA ALA A 110 6.60 9.14 18.16
C ALA A 110 5.89 10.36 17.56
N ALA A 111 6.02 11.51 18.21
CA ALA A 111 5.54 12.77 17.67
C ALA A 111 6.21 13.06 16.32
N PRO A 112 5.49 13.65 15.35
CA PRO A 112 6.10 14.06 14.10
C PRO A 112 7.12 15.17 14.34
N THR A 113 8.27 15.06 13.69
CA THR A 113 9.31 16.08 13.68
C THR A 113 8.88 17.27 12.79
N VAL A 114 9.48 18.45 13.02
CA VAL A 114 9.29 19.62 12.13
C VAL A 114 9.70 19.29 10.69
N GLY A 115 10.76 18.48 10.52
CA GLY A 115 11.21 18.01 9.21
C GLY A 115 10.17 17.15 8.49
N GLU A 116 9.46 16.27 9.20
CA GLU A 116 8.35 15.49 8.61
C GLU A 116 7.22 16.39 8.11
N TRP A 117 6.82 17.39 8.89
CA TRP A 117 5.80 18.37 8.50
C TRP A 117 6.19 19.15 7.24
N ILE A 118 7.40 19.73 7.23
CA ILE A 118 7.90 20.49 6.09
C ILE A 118 7.97 19.59 4.85
N LEU A 119 8.53 18.38 4.99
CA LEU A 119 8.66 17.46 3.88
C LEU A 119 7.30 17.03 3.32
N ALA A 120 6.31 16.79 4.18
CA ALA A 120 4.95 16.48 3.78
C ALA A 120 4.31 17.66 3.02
N ALA A 121 4.44 18.88 3.56
CA ALA A 121 3.91 20.09 2.92
C ALA A 121 4.55 20.36 1.56
N VAL A 122 5.87 20.24 1.44
CA VAL A 122 6.60 20.42 0.17
C VAL A 122 6.11 19.42 -0.89
N LYS A 123 5.95 18.13 -0.52
CA LYS A 123 5.41 17.12 -1.44
C LYS A 123 3.99 17.43 -1.86
N THR A 124 3.13 17.86 -0.92
CA THR A 124 1.76 18.27 -1.22
C THR A 124 1.72 19.43 -2.21
N ILE A 125 2.50 20.49 -1.96
CA ILE A 125 2.55 21.67 -2.83
C ILE A 125 3.10 21.31 -4.20
N LEU A 126 4.23 20.58 -4.26
CA LEU A 126 4.82 20.15 -5.54
C LEU A 126 3.85 19.26 -6.32
N GLY A 127 3.19 18.31 -5.66
CA GLY A 127 2.17 17.47 -6.27
C GLY A 127 0.99 18.28 -6.81
N ALA A 128 0.50 19.26 -6.05
CA ALA A 128 -0.57 20.17 -6.48
C ALA A 128 -0.17 21.01 -7.69
N VAL A 129 1.06 21.53 -7.72
CA VAL A 129 1.60 22.27 -8.86
C VAL A 129 1.66 21.37 -10.10
N LEU A 130 2.28 20.19 -10.00
CA LEU A 130 2.40 19.26 -11.13
C LEU A 130 1.02 18.81 -11.66
N PHE A 131 0.11 18.48 -10.76
CA PHE A 131 -1.24 18.05 -11.12
C PHE A 131 -2.04 19.20 -11.74
N GLY A 132 -1.97 20.40 -11.16
CA GLY A 132 -2.59 21.61 -11.72
C GLY A 132 -2.02 21.96 -13.10
N THR A 133 -0.71 21.84 -13.30
CA THR A 133 -0.08 22.00 -14.62
C THR A 133 -0.60 20.96 -15.61
N ALA A 134 -0.71 19.69 -15.21
CA ALA A 134 -1.25 18.65 -16.08
C ALA A 134 -2.70 18.94 -16.51
N ILE A 135 -3.55 19.43 -15.60
CA ILE A 135 -4.92 19.86 -15.92
C ILE A 135 -4.90 20.99 -16.97
N ARG A 136 -4.04 22.00 -16.79
CA ARG A 136 -3.96 23.14 -17.72
C ARG A 136 -3.46 22.75 -19.11
N LEU A 137 -2.61 21.73 -19.19
CA LEU A 137 -2.02 21.22 -20.43
C LEU A 137 -2.80 20.04 -21.04
N ALA A 138 -3.96 19.67 -20.49
CA ALA A 138 -4.71 18.46 -20.87
C ALA A 138 -5.16 18.41 -22.34
N ASP A 139 -5.28 19.56 -22.99
CA ASP A 139 -5.67 19.76 -24.39
C ASP A 139 -4.49 19.72 -25.38
N LEU A 140 -3.24 19.66 -24.90
CA LEU A 140 -2.09 19.52 -25.80
C LEU A 140 -2.09 18.14 -26.49
N PRO A 141 -1.57 18.06 -27.74
CA PRO A 141 -1.44 16.79 -28.47
C PRO A 141 -0.26 15.94 -27.94
N ALA A 142 -0.15 15.79 -26.63
CA ALA A 142 0.90 15.09 -25.90
C ALA A 142 0.32 14.24 -24.75
N ALA A 143 -0.75 13.49 -25.04
CA ALA A 143 -1.56 12.76 -24.07
C ALA A 143 -0.73 11.93 -23.06
N LEU A 144 0.26 11.18 -23.53
CA LEU A 144 1.12 10.38 -22.66
C LEU A 144 1.93 11.25 -21.69
N ALA A 145 2.59 12.30 -22.18
CA ALA A 145 3.42 13.16 -21.33
C ALA A 145 2.56 13.89 -20.28
N VAL A 146 1.42 14.43 -20.70
CA VAL A 146 0.49 15.13 -19.80
C VAL A 146 -0.14 14.17 -18.79
N GLY A 147 -0.54 12.97 -19.23
CA GLY A 147 -1.08 11.95 -18.35
C GLY A 147 -0.06 11.45 -17.32
N TRP A 148 1.20 11.22 -17.72
CA TRP A 148 2.28 10.90 -16.77
C TRP A 148 2.55 12.04 -15.79
N LEU A 149 2.58 13.30 -16.25
CA LEU A 149 2.70 14.47 -15.39
C LEU A 149 1.56 14.52 -14.35
N GLY A 150 0.33 14.26 -14.81
CA GLY A 150 -0.86 14.19 -13.96
C GLY A 150 -0.78 13.07 -12.91
N MET A 151 -0.42 11.85 -13.32
CA MET A 151 -0.26 10.73 -12.39
C MET A 151 0.85 10.98 -11.36
N LEU A 152 2.00 11.54 -11.79
CA LEU A 152 3.10 11.89 -10.89
C LEU A 152 2.69 13.00 -9.92
N GLY A 153 1.99 14.02 -10.40
CA GLY A 153 1.44 15.08 -9.55
C GLY A 153 0.44 14.51 -8.52
N MET A 154 -0.49 13.67 -8.95
CA MET A 154 -1.52 13.09 -8.09
C MET A 154 -0.94 12.15 -7.03
N ILE A 155 -0.02 11.24 -7.40
CA ILE A 155 0.58 10.32 -6.43
C ILE A 155 1.41 11.09 -5.40
N LEU A 156 2.12 12.14 -5.83
CA LEU A 156 2.90 12.99 -4.94
C LEU A 156 2.00 13.81 -4.01
N LEU A 157 0.93 14.40 -4.55
CA LEU A 157 -0.07 15.18 -3.82
C LEU A 157 -0.77 14.34 -2.76
N LEU A 158 -1.31 13.19 -3.14
CA LEU A 158 -2.16 12.37 -2.26
C LEU A 158 -1.32 11.44 -1.38
N HIS A 159 -0.58 10.51 -1.97
CA HIS A 159 0.06 9.40 -1.24
C HIS A 159 1.29 9.84 -0.44
N PHE A 160 2.10 10.71 -1.04
CA PHE A 160 3.35 11.15 -0.43
C PHE A 160 3.22 12.46 0.38
N GLY A 161 2.27 13.31 0.02
CA GLY A 161 2.00 14.61 0.66
C GLY A 161 0.87 14.55 1.67
N LEU A 162 -0.38 14.56 1.20
CA LEU A 162 -1.59 14.69 2.03
C LEU A 162 -1.71 13.57 3.07
N PHE A 163 -1.49 12.32 2.70
CA PHE A 163 -1.55 11.20 3.65
C PHE A 163 -0.45 11.29 4.70
N HIS A 164 0.69 11.87 4.36
CA HIS A 164 1.78 12.12 5.31
C HIS A 164 1.44 13.29 6.26
N LEU A 165 0.79 14.35 5.75
CA LEU A 165 0.24 15.43 6.60
C LEU A 165 -0.82 14.90 7.58
N LEU A 166 -1.73 14.05 7.11
CA LEU A 166 -2.72 13.38 7.97
C LEU A 166 -2.04 12.50 9.03
N SER A 167 -1.00 11.76 8.66
CA SER A 167 -0.21 10.96 9.60
C SER A 167 0.41 11.85 10.69
N CYS A 168 1.02 12.96 10.30
CA CYS A 168 1.58 13.92 11.26
C CYS A 168 0.49 14.48 12.18
N TRP A 169 -0.64 14.91 11.62
CA TRP A 169 -1.76 15.49 12.38
C TRP A 169 -2.35 14.53 13.41
N TRP A 170 -2.45 13.25 13.06
CA TRP A 170 -2.95 12.22 13.96
C TRP A 170 -1.91 11.82 15.02
N ARG A 171 -0.63 11.64 14.63
CA ARG A 171 0.45 11.31 15.57
C ARG A 171 0.68 12.43 16.58
N SER A 172 0.54 13.69 16.19
CA SER A 172 0.62 14.83 17.13
C SER A 172 -0.52 14.85 18.16
N ARG A 173 -1.58 14.05 17.95
CA ARG A 173 -2.72 13.86 18.86
C ARG A 173 -2.68 12.50 19.57
N GLY A 174 -1.52 11.84 19.58
CA GLY A 174 -1.34 10.55 20.26
C GLY A 174 -2.06 9.40 19.58
N VAL A 175 -2.18 9.41 18.24
CA VAL A 175 -2.81 8.33 17.47
C VAL A 175 -1.77 7.60 16.66
N ASN A 176 -1.80 6.27 16.68
CA ASN A 176 -0.84 5.44 15.96
C ASN A 176 -1.21 5.36 14.46
N ALA A 177 -1.10 6.51 13.79
CA ALA A 177 -1.34 6.68 12.36
C ALA A 177 0.00 6.81 11.63
N VAL A 178 0.74 5.71 11.50
CA VAL A 178 2.06 5.72 10.87
C VAL A 178 1.98 6.12 9.39
N PRO A 179 3.02 6.78 8.83
CA PRO A 179 3.03 7.14 7.42
C PRO A 179 2.83 5.92 6.51
N LEU A 180 1.99 6.08 5.49
CA LEU A 180 1.68 4.99 4.56
C LEU A 180 2.83 4.70 3.57
N MET A 181 3.65 5.72 3.30
CA MET A 181 4.85 5.65 2.46
C MET A 181 6.08 6.00 3.30
N ASN A 182 7.04 5.09 3.39
CA ASN A 182 8.26 5.25 4.19
C ASN A 182 9.51 5.31 3.29
N PHE A 183 9.74 6.49 2.71
CA PHE A 183 10.86 6.79 1.79
C PHE A 183 11.16 5.63 0.79
N PRO A 184 10.23 5.30 -0.12
CA PRO A 184 10.40 4.18 -1.06
C PRO A 184 11.63 4.29 -1.95
N SER A 185 12.05 5.51 -2.31
CA SER A 185 13.27 5.77 -3.08
C SER A 185 14.56 5.37 -2.36
N ALA A 186 14.52 5.19 -1.04
CA ALA A 186 15.65 4.73 -0.24
C ALA A 186 15.72 3.19 -0.12
N ALA A 187 14.87 2.46 -0.85
CA ALA A 187 14.86 0.99 -0.84
C ALA A 187 16.23 0.40 -1.21
N ARG A 188 16.64 -0.62 -0.46
CA ARG A 188 17.91 -1.34 -0.70
C ARG A 188 17.77 -2.60 -1.56
N SER A 189 16.54 -3.02 -1.82
CA SER A 189 16.15 -4.20 -2.59
C SER A 189 14.65 -4.12 -2.93
N VAL A 190 14.18 -4.97 -3.84
CA VAL A 190 12.75 -5.12 -4.19
C VAL A 190 11.96 -5.56 -2.95
N SER A 191 12.53 -6.48 -2.16
CA SER A 191 11.95 -6.92 -0.88
C SER A 191 11.78 -5.77 0.13
N ASP A 192 12.74 -4.85 0.21
CA ASP A 192 12.67 -3.68 1.11
C ASP A 192 11.61 -2.67 0.63
N PHE A 193 11.51 -2.46 -0.68
CA PHE A 193 10.50 -1.60 -1.28
C PHE A 193 9.08 -2.07 -0.94
N TRP A 194 8.70 -3.28 -1.37
CA TRP A 194 7.34 -3.81 -1.19
C TRP A 194 7.05 -4.25 0.25
N GLY A 195 8.07 -4.71 0.98
CA GLY A 195 7.89 -5.25 2.33
C GLY A 195 7.90 -4.20 3.45
N ARG A 196 8.42 -2.99 3.22
CA ARG A 196 8.60 -2.02 4.31
C ARG A 196 8.25 -0.58 3.95
N ARG A 197 8.44 -0.19 2.70
CA ARG A 197 8.49 1.22 2.32
C ARG A 197 7.29 1.69 1.51
N TRP A 198 6.78 0.84 0.64
CA TRP A 198 5.64 1.14 -0.23
C TRP A 198 4.33 0.65 0.40
N ASN A 199 3.35 1.55 0.49
CA ASN A 199 1.97 1.27 0.89
C ASN A 199 1.82 0.28 2.06
N SER A 200 2.27 0.72 3.25
CA SER A 200 2.21 -0.09 4.47
C SER A 200 0.80 -0.59 4.80
N ALA A 201 -0.23 0.23 4.54
CA ALA A 201 -1.63 -0.14 4.75
C ALA A 201 -2.03 -1.40 3.96
N PHE A 202 -1.76 -1.43 2.64
CA PHE A 202 -2.09 -2.59 1.81
C PHE A 202 -1.16 -3.79 2.11
N ARG A 203 0.12 -3.54 2.40
CA ARG A 203 1.06 -4.57 2.83
C ARG A 203 0.57 -5.27 4.10
N ASP A 204 0.19 -4.53 5.13
CA ASP A 204 -0.21 -5.11 6.41
C ASP A 204 -1.51 -5.91 6.29
N LEU A 205 -2.46 -5.38 5.50
CA LEU A 205 -3.68 -6.09 5.11
C LEU A 205 -3.37 -7.43 4.43
N THR A 206 -2.61 -7.40 3.33
CA THR A 206 -2.27 -8.61 2.56
C THR A 206 -1.41 -9.56 3.38
N HIS A 207 -0.51 -9.07 4.21
CA HIS A 207 0.29 -9.91 5.10
C HIS A 207 -0.58 -10.69 6.09
N ARG A 208 -1.55 -10.01 6.72
CA ARG A 208 -2.50 -10.59 7.70
C ARG A 208 -3.47 -11.56 7.05
N PHE A 209 -4.14 -11.16 5.97
CA PHE A 209 -5.29 -11.88 5.41
C PHE A 209 -4.95 -12.82 4.24
N LEU A 210 -3.78 -12.66 3.61
CA LEU A 210 -3.39 -13.47 2.44
C LEU A 210 -2.09 -14.24 2.70
N PHE A 211 -0.99 -13.55 3.01
CA PHE A 211 0.33 -14.17 3.11
C PHE A 211 0.43 -15.15 4.27
N ARG A 212 0.11 -14.74 5.51
CA ARG A 212 0.21 -15.61 6.70
C ARG A 212 -0.59 -16.91 6.56
N PRO A 213 -1.89 -16.87 6.15
CA PRO A 213 -2.67 -18.09 5.95
C PRO A 213 -2.12 -19.01 4.85
N LEU A 214 -1.61 -18.44 3.75
CA LEU A 214 -1.07 -19.21 2.63
C LEU A 214 0.32 -19.78 2.93
N ALA A 215 1.20 -19.02 3.58
CA ALA A 215 2.57 -19.44 3.86
C ALA A 215 2.63 -20.73 4.69
N GLY A 216 1.71 -20.91 5.64
CA GLY A 216 1.58 -22.15 6.41
C GLY A 216 1.07 -23.36 5.62
N ARG A 217 0.47 -23.16 4.44
CA ARG A 217 -0.12 -24.23 3.60
C ARG A 217 0.71 -24.59 2.39
N ILE A 218 1.23 -23.59 1.66
CA ILE A 218 1.91 -23.76 0.37
C ILE A 218 3.37 -23.28 0.40
N GLY A 219 3.86 -22.87 1.57
CA GLY A 219 5.22 -22.36 1.75
C GLY A 219 5.39 -20.88 1.39
N PRO A 220 6.49 -20.25 1.85
CA PRO A 220 6.68 -18.82 1.75
C PRO A 220 6.88 -18.31 0.31
N VAL A 221 7.51 -19.10 -0.56
CA VAL A 221 7.75 -18.71 -1.97
C VAL A 221 6.43 -18.57 -2.71
N TRP A 222 5.58 -19.60 -2.67
CA TRP A 222 4.28 -19.57 -3.33
C TRP A 222 3.32 -18.58 -2.68
N ALA A 223 3.39 -18.38 -1.36
CA ALA A 223 2.61 -17.33 -0.70
C ALA A 223 2.98 -15.92 -1.20
N VAL A 224 4.28 -15.62 -1.45
CA VAL A 224 4.69 -14.37 -2.10
C VAL A 224 4.10 -14.29 -3.51
N MET A 225 4.27 -15.33 -4.33
CA MET A 225 3.78 -15.32 -5.72
C MET A 225 2.26 -15.16 -5.81
N CYS A 226 1.48 -15.85 -4.96
CA CYS A 226 0.03 -15.67 -4.87
C CYS A 226 -0.34 -14.25 -4.44
N GLY A 227 0.41 -13.64 -3.50
CA GLY A 227 0.21 -12.26 -3.09
C GLY A 227 0.37 -11.26 -4.23
N PHE A 228 1.44 -11.43 -5.02
CA PHE A 228 1.69 -10.59 -6.19
C PHE A 228 0.72 -10.86 -7.34
N LEU A 229 0.33 -12.11 -7.58
CA LEU A 229 -0.72 -12.46 -8.55
C LEU A 229 -2.04 -11.78 -8.19
N PHE A 230 -2.48 -11.91 -6.93
CA PHE A 230 -3.70 -11.26 -6.46
C PHE A 230 -3.63 -9.74 -6.61
N SER A 231 -2.51 -9.12 -6.22
CA SER A 231 -2.29 -7.69 -6.44
C SER A 231 -2.38 -7.32 -7.92
N GLY A 232 -1.76 -8.11 -8.79
CA GLY A 232 -1.81 -7.95 -10.24
C GLY A 232 -3.22 -7.94 -10.79
N LEU A 233 -4.03 -8.95 -10.44
CA LEU A 233 -5.42 -9.08 -10.86
C LEU A 233 -6.29 -7.91 -10.38
N VAL A 234 -6.07 -7.44 -9.15
CA VAL A 234 -6.77 -6.25 -8.63
C VAL A 234 -6.41 -5.01 -9.45
N HIS A 235 -5.13 -4.84 -9.82
CA HIS A 235 -4.73 -3.71 -10.66
C HIS A 235 -5.27 -3.83 -12.07
N ASP A 236 -5.27 -5.01 -12.70
CA ASP A 236 -5.93 -5.22 -13.99
C ASP A 236 -7.41 -4.86 -13.94
N PHE A 237 -8.08 -5.22 -12.85
CA PHE A 237 -9.50 -4.95 -12.66
C PHE A 237 -9.80 -3.46 -12.41
N VAL A 238 -8.91 -2.71 -11.75
CA VAL A 238 -9.10 -1.28 -11.47
C VAL A 238 -8.57 -0.39 -12.60
N ILE A 239 -7.52 -0.81 -13.31
CA ILE A 239 -6.80 -0.02 -14.32
C ILE A 239 -7.23 -0.45 -15.73
N SER A 240 -6.99 -1.71 -16.10
CA SER A 240 -7.18 -2.21 -17.47
C SER A 240 -8.66 -2.30 -17.86
N TYR A 241 -9.52 -2.74 -16.94
CA TYR A 241 -10.95 -2.90 -17.21
C TYR A 241 -11.66 -1.57 -17.52
N PRO A 242 -11.55 -0.49 -16.72
CA PRO A 242 -12.13 0.80 -17.08
C PRO A 242 -11.47 1.41 -18.32
N ALA A 243 -10.17 1.20 -18.53
CA ALA A 243 -9.45 1.67 -19.71
C ALA A 243 -9.88 0.96 -21.01
N GLY A 244 -10.56 -0.19 -20.92
CA GLY A 244 -10.96 -1.00 -22.07
C GLY A 244 -9.79 -1.68 -22.79
N GLY A 245 -8.61 -1.79 -22.16
CA GLY A 245 -7.40 -2.30 -22.80
C GLY A 245 -6.24 -2.49 -21.83
N GLY A 246 -5.16 -3.10 -22.30
CA GLY A 246 -3.96 -3.34 -21.49
C GLY A 246 -4.04 -4.53 -20.51
N TYR A 247 -5.03 -5.42 -20.69
CA TYR A 247 -5.24 -6.59 -19.85
C TYR A 247 -3.98 -7.46 -19.70
N GLY A 248 -3.66 -7.80 -18.45
CA GLY A 248 -2.53 -8.65 -18.08
C GLY A 248 -1.23 -7.89 -17.87
N TRP A 249 -1.09 -6.65 -18.35
CA TRP A 249 0.15 -5.87 -18.14
C TRP A 249 0.40 -5.52 -16.68
N PRO A 250 -0.58 -5.01 -15.90
CA PRO A 250 -0.45 -4.88 -14.45
C PRO A 250 -0.12 -6.22 -13.77
N THR A 251 -0.79 -7.32 -14.13
CA THR A 251 -0.47 -8.64 -13.56
C THR A 251 0.96 -9.07 -13.85
N ALA A 252 1.43 -8.88 -15.08
CA ALA A 252 2.81 -9.17 -15.46
C ALA A 252 3.81 -8.33 -14.67
N TYR A 253 3.54 -7.03 -14.46
CA TYR A 253 4.35 -6.16 -13.62
C TYR A 253 4.49 -6.72 -12.21
N PHE A 254 3.39 -7.06 -11.54
CA PHE A 254 3.45 -7.58 -10.17
C PHE A 254 4.08 -8.98 -10.08
N LEU A 255 3.85 -9.88 -11.05
CA LEU A 255 4.52 -11.18 -11.09
C LEU A 255 6.03 -11.05 -11.24
N LEU A 256 6.51 -10.06 -12.01
CA LEU A 256 7.92 -9.73 -12.11
C LEU A 256 8.48 -9.26 -10.76
N GLN A 257 7.75 -8.42 -10.02
CA GLN A 257 8.15 -8.00 -8.67
C GLN A 257 8.26 -9.19 -7.70
N GLY A 258 7.26 -10.06 -7.69
CA GLY A 258 7.26 -11.27 -6.85
C GLY A 258 8.42 -12.20 -7.19
N SER A 259 8.67 -12.41 -8.48
CA SER A 259 9.80 -13.21 -8.97
C SER A 259 11.15 -12.63 -8.55
N ALA A 260 11.31 -11.30 -8.62
CA ALA A 260 12.52 -10.62 -8.16
C ALA A 260 12.74 -10.80 -6.65
N ILE A 261 11.69 -10.74 -5.82
CA ILE A 261 11.79 -11.03 -4.38
C ILE A 261 12.20 -12.49 -4.13
N VAL A 262 11.65 -13.45 -4.87
CA VAL A 262 12.04 -14.86 -4.76
C VAL A 262 13.50 -15.04 -5.14
N LEU A 263 13.94 -14.40 -6.24
CA LEU A 263 15.34 -14.41 -6.68
C LEU A 263 16.26 -13.81 -5.62
N GLU A 264 15.94 -12.64 -5.05
CA GLU A 264 16.72 -11.99 -3.98
C GLU A 264 16.92 -12.89 -2.76
N ARG A 265 15.91 -13.71 -2.43
CA ARG A 265 15.91 -14.61 -1.27
C ARG A 265 16.49 -16.00 -1.55
N SER A 266 16.68 -16.36 -2.82
CA SER A 266 17.32 -17.60 -3.24
C SER A 266 18.80 -17.66 -2.85
N SER A 267 19.41 -18.85 -2.93
CA SER A 267 20.85 -19.03 -2.71
C SER A 267 21.69 -18.16 -3.65
N LEU A 268 21.34 -18.14 -4.94
CA LEU A 268 22.01 -17.34 -5.97
C LEU A 268 21.89 -15.83 -5.69
N GLY A 269 20.71 -15.36 -5.31
CA GLY A 269 20.51 -13.95 -4.96
C GLY A 269 21.26 -13.53 -3.70
N LYS A 270 21.38 -14.43 -2.72
CA LYS A 270 22.18 -14.19 -1.51
C LYS A 270 23.68 -14.15 -1.82
N GLN A 271 24.18 -15.09 -2.62
CA GLN A 271 25.58 -15.12 -3.08
C GLN A 271 25.93 -13.87 -3.90
N GLY A 272 25.04 -13.46 -4.81
CA GLY A 272 25.19 -12.24 -5.61
C GLY A 272 24.99 -10.94 -4.83
N SER A 273 24.60 -11.01 -3.55
CA SER A 273 24.20 -9.85 -2.72
C SER A 273 23.08 -9.01 -3.33
N LEU A 274 22.11 -9.63 -4.01
CA LEU A 274 20.96 -8.94 -4.61
C LEU A 274 19.96 -8.39 -3.57
N HIS A 275 20.00 -8.89 -2.33
CA HIS A 275 19.14 -8.44 -1.25
C HIS A 275 19.67 -7.19 -0.51
N ARG A 276 20.89 -6.71 -0.83
CA ARG A 276 21.54 -5.59 -0.13
C ARG A 276 22.56 -4.85 -1.00
N GLY A 277 23.10 -3.75 -0.48
CA GLY A 277 24.18 -3.00 -1.15
C GLY A 277 23.77 -2.37 -2.48
N TRP A 278 24.75 -1.99 -3.31
CA TRP A 278 24.49 -1.30 -4.58
C TRP A 278 23.80 -2.21 -5.60
N ARG A 279 24.15 -3.51 -5.66
CA ARG A 279 23.55 -4.47 -6.59
C ARG A 279 22.05 -4.64 -6.34
N GLY A 280 21.64 -4.79 -5.08
CA GLY A 280 20.22 -4.85 -4.72
C GLY A 280 19.47 -3.55 -5.02
N ARG A 281 20.12 -2.39 -4.83
CA ARG A 281 19.55 -1.09 -5.21
C ARG A 281 19.36 -0.95 -6.72
N THR A 282 20.35 -1.38 -7.51
CA THR A 282 20.28 -1.36 -8.97
C THR A 282 19.19 -2.30 -9.48
N LEU A 283 19.14 -3.54 -8.96
CA LEU A 283 18.06 -4.48 -9.29
C LEU A 283 16.69 -3.89 -8.96
N ALA A 284 16.53 -3.34 -7.76
CA ALA A 284 15.30 -2.70 -7.34
C ALA A 284 14.91 -1.55 -8.28
N ALA A 285 15.83 -0.64 -8.58
CA ALA A 285 15.56 0.47 -9.49
C ALA A 285 15.13 0.00 -10.88
N VAL A 286 15.83 -0.98 -11.46
CA VAL A 286 15.52 -1.51 -12.79
C VAL A 286 14.16 -2.22 -12.79
N VAL A 287 13.94 -3.15 -11.85
CA VAL A 287 12.71 -3.96 -11.81
C VAL A 287 11.49 -3.12 -11.44
N LEU A 288 11.63 -2.07 -10.63
CA LEU A 288 10.52 -1.18 -10.26
C LEU A 288 10.20 -0.17 -11.37
N VAL A 289 11.22 0.41 -12.02
CA VAL A 289 11.03 1.55 -12.92
C VAL A 289 10.92 1.15 -14.38
N ALA A 290 11.78 0.25 -14.88
CA ALA A 290 11.78 -0.09 -16.31
C ALA A 290 10.43 -0.64 -16.81
N PRO A 291 9.72 -1.54 -16.09
CA PRO A 291 8.42 -2.04 -16.51
C PRO A 291 7.25 -1.19 -16.01
N ILE A 292 7.46 0.05 -15.52
CA ILE A 292 6.38 0.86 -14.93
C ILE A 292 5.26 1.16 -15.93
N ALA A 293 5.57 1.21 -17.23
CA ALA A 293 4.60 1.35 -18.31
C ALA A 293 3.74 0.09 -18.53
N TRP A 294 4.07 -1.05 -17.93
CA TRP A 294 3.15 -2.20 -17.87
C TRP A 294 2.05 -1.96 -16.83
N LEU A 295 2.41 -1.37 -15.68
CA LEU A 295 1.44 -1.02 -14.66
C LEU A 295 0.52 0.13 -15.11
N PHE A 296 1.11 1.17 -15.70
CA PHE A 296 0.38 2.33 -16.24
C PHE A 296 0.53 2.36 -17.76
N HIS A 297 -0.09 1.38 -18.43
CA HIS A 297 -0.05 1.24 -19.89
C HIS A 297 -0.78 2.40 -20.60
N HIS A 298 -0.46 2.61 -21.88
CA HIS A 298 -0.97 3.77 -22.63
C HIS A 298 -2.50 3.85 -22.66
N TRP A 299 -3.23 2.73 -22.80
CA TRP A 299 -4.71 2.76 -22.72
C TRP A 299 -5.23 3.36 -21.42
N PHE A 300 -4.57 3.11 -20.28
CA PHE A 300 -4.96 3.72 -19.01
C PHE A 300 -4.72 5.22 -19.03
N VAL A 301 -3.56 5.63 -19.53
CA VAL A 301 -3.20 7.06 -19.60
C VAL A 301 -4.16 7.82 -20.51
N GLU A 302 -4.43 7.29 -21.70
CA GLU A 302 -5.20 7.95 -22.76
C GLU A 302 -6.71 7.86 -22.56
N ASN A 303 -7.23 6.74 -22.05
CA ASN A 303 -8.68 6.54 -21.91
C ASN A 303 -9.20 6.88 -20.51
N VAL A 304 -8.32 6.97 -19.50
CA VAL A 304 -8.72 7.21 -18.10
C VAL A 304 -8.11 8.51 -17.59
N VAL A 305 -6.78 8.63 -17.58
CA VAL A 305 -6.11 9.76 -16.92
C VAL A 305 -6.33 11.07 -17.67
N VAL A 306 -6.10 11.11 -18.99
CA VAL A 306 -6.25 12.34 -19.77
C VAL A 306 -7.71 12.84 -19.80
N PRO A 307 -8.74 11.99 -20.02
CA PRO A 307 -10.13 12.41 -19.94
C PRO A 307 -10.52 12.96 -18.57
N MET A 308 -9.99 12.40 -17.48
CA MET A 308 -10.18 12.97 -16.14
C MET A 308 -9.54 14.36 -16.02
N LEU A 309 -8.33 14.56 -16.54
CA LEU A 309 -7.67 15.87 -16.52
C LEU A 309 -8.46 16.91 -17.35
N LEU A 310 -9.00 16.51 -18.49
CA LEU A 310 -9.88 17.35 -19.32
C LEU A 310 -11.17 17.72 -18.59
N ALA A 311 -11.86 16.74 -17.99
CA ALA A 311 -13.07 17.00 -17.21
C ALA A 311 -12.81 17.95 -16.04
N LEU A 312 -11.68 17.82 -15.36
CA LEU A 312 -11.27 18.74 -14.29
C LEU A 312 -10.93 20.15 -14.83
N LYS A 313 -10.46 20.27 -16.07
CA LYS A 313 -10.21 21.55 -16.75
C LYS A 313 -11.53 22.27 -17.09
N GLU A 314 -12.60 21.53 -17.38
CA GLU A 314 -13.91 22.10 -17.72
C GLU A 314 -14.68 22.63 -16.50
N VAL A 315 -14.44 22.04 -15.32
CA VAL A 315 -15.16 22.38 -14.08
C VAL A 315 -14.52 23.55 -13.32
N GLY A 316 -13.24 23.87 -13.54
CA GLY A 316 -12.47 24.85 -12.76
C GLY A 316 -11.89 25.99 -13.57
#